data_AF-A0A976LM24-F1
#
_entry.id   AF-A0A976LM24-F1
#
_cell.length_a   1.000
_cell.length_b   1.000
_cell.length_c   1.000
_cell.angle_alpha   90.00
_cell.angle_beta   90.00
_cell.angle_gamma   90.00
#
_symmetry.space_group_name_H-M   'P 1'
#
loop_
_entity.id
_entity.type
_entity.pdbx_description
1 polymer ?
#
loop_
_entity_poly.entity_id
_entity_poly.type
_entity_poly.pdbx_seq_one_letter_code
_entity_poly.pdbx_strand_id
1 'polypeptide(L)'
;VRILFLMESTVLSTLGGLVGLAVGTGLAWLLKTFVSGLPVSTPWDYVLGALGVSVLIGLAAGVVPAMRAARLDPVEALRDE
;
A
#
# COMPACT_ATOMS: atom_id res chain seq x y z
N VAL A 1 6.16 9.62 -18.57
CA VAL A 1 6.93 8.89 -17.53
C VAL A 1 6.38 9.11 -16.12
N ARG A 2 6.25 10.34 -15.58
CA ARG A 2 5.68 10.57 -14.24
C ARG A 2 4.29 9.93 -14.00
N ILE A 3 3.38 10.01 -14.98
CA ILE A 3 2.04 9.40 -14.91
C ILE A 3 2.10 7.86 -14.89
N LEU A 4 3.08 7.24 -15.57
CA LEU A 4 3.26 5.78 -15.56
C LEU A 4 3.59 5.29 -14.14
N PHE A 5 4.56 5.92 -13.48
CA PHE A 5 4.93 5.60 -12.10
C PHE A 5 3.79 5.91 -11.10
N LEU A 6 3.04 6.99 -11.31
CA LEU A 6 1.84 7.29 -10.52
C LEU A 6 0.76 6.22 -10.69
N MET A 7 0.51 5.76 -11.92
CA MET A 7 -0.45 4.69 -12.20
C MET A 7 0.02 3.35 -11.63
N GLU A 8 1.28 2.99 -11.83
CA GLU A 8 1.86 1.76 -11.31
C GLU A 8 1.82 1.71 -9.78
N SER A 9 2.20 2.81 -9.11
CA SER A 9 2.11 2.90 -7.65
C SER A 9 0.67 2.89 -7.14
N THR A 10 -0.29 3.49 -7.86
CA THR A 10 -1.71 3.41 -7.52
C THR A 10 -2.25 1.98 -7.66
N VAL A 11 -1.87 1.27 -8.72
CA VAL A 11 -2.27 -0.13 -8.92
C VAL A 11 -1.63 -1.04 -7.88
N LEU A 12 -0.33 -0.90 -7.62
CA LEU A 12 0.38 -1.70 -6.62
C LEU A 12 -0.14 -1.44 -5.20
N SER A 13 -0.44 -0.19 -4.84
CA SER A 13 -0.98 0.16 -3.52
C SER A 13 -2.41 -0.34 -3.31
N THR A 14 -3.26 -0.28 -4.34
CA THR A 14 -4.63 -0.82 -4.27
C THR A 14 -4.63 -2.35 -4.18
N LEU A 15 -3.81 -3.04 -4.99
CA LEU A 15 -3.63 -4.48 -4.90
C LEU A 15 -3.05 -4.92 -3.55
N GLY A 16 -2.01 -4.23 -3.07
CA GLY A 16 -1.42 -4.49 -1.75
C GLY A 16 -2.44 -4.32 -0.61
N GLY A 17 -3.27 -3.28 -0.67
CA GLY A 17 -4.34 -3.05 0.31
C GLY A 17 -5.42 -4.13 0.29
N LEU A 18 -5.86 -4.56 -0.90
CA LEU A 18 -6.82 -5.66 -1.05
C LEU A 18 -6.27 -6.98 -0.50
N VAL A 19 -5.03 -7.33 -0.84
CA VAL A 19 -4.37 -8.54 -0.34
C VAL A 19 -4.17 -8.47 1.17
N GLY A 20 -3.74 -7.32 1.71
CA GLY A 20 -3.58 -7.10 3.14
C GLY A 20 -4.89 -7.25 3.92
N LEU A 21 -6.01 -6.73 3.39
CA LEU A 21 -7.33 -6.91 3.97
C LEU A 21 -7.77 -8.37 3.95
N ALA A 22 -7.58 -9.08 2.83
CA ALA A 22 -7.92 -10.49 2.72
C ALA A 22 -7.12 -11.35 3.72
N VAL A 23 -5.81 -11.11 3.84
CA VAL A 23 -4.94 -11.81 4.79
C VAL A 23 -5.30 -11.46 6.23
N GLY A 24 -5.49 -10.18 6.56
CA GLY A 24 -5.82 -9.74 7.92
C GLY A 24 -7.15 -10.28 8.41
N THR A 25 -8.19 -10.26 7.57
CA THR A 25 -9.50 -10.82 7.90
C THR A 25 -9.45 -12.35 7.99
N GLY A 26 -8.73 -13.02 7.10
CA GLY A 26 -8.51 -14.46 7.15
C GLY A 26 -7.80 -14.90 8.42
N LEU A 27 -6.76 -14.17 8.83
CA LEU A 27 -6.02 -14.44 10.07
C LEU A 27 -6.90 -14.22 11.31
N ALA A 28 -7.71 -13.15 11.32
CA ALA A 28 -8.66 -12.89 12.40
C ALA A 28 -9.71 -14.02 12.54
N TRP A 29 -10.22 -14.53 11.42
CA TRP A 29 -11.15 -15.66 11.40
C TRP A 29 -10.50 -16.96 11.88
N LEU A 30 -9.26 -17.22 11.47
CA LEU A 30 -8.50 -18.38 11.92
C LEU A 30 -8.24 -18.32 13.43
N LEU A 31 -7.80 -17.17 13.94
CA LEU A 31 -7.58 -16.95 15.38
C LEU A 31 -8.86 -17.16 16.19
N LYS A 32 -10.01 -16.68 15.69
CA LYS A 32 -11.32 -16.92 16.31
C LYS A 32 -11.69 -18.41 16.39
N THR A 33 -11.20 -19.22 15.45
CA THR A 33 -11.50 -20.65 15.37
C THR A 33 -10.59 -21.48 16.29
N PHE A 34 -9.32 -21.10 16.41
CA PHE A 34 -8.32 -21.81 17.23
C PHE A 34 -8.31 -21.36 18.70
N VAL A 35 -8.75 -20.14 19.00
CA VAL A 35 -8.72 -19.59 20.35
C VAL A 35 -10.14 -19.23 20.77
N SER A 36 -10.79 -20.16 21.46
CA SER A 36 -12.11 -19.95 22.06
C SER A 36 -12.05 -18.87 23.14
N GLY A 37 -12.80 -17.78 22.95
CA GLY A 37 -12.91 -16.70 23.94
C GLY A 37 -12.06 -15.46 23.67
N LEU A 38 -11.25 -15.42 22.60
CA LEU A 38 -10.66 -14.15 22.15
C LEU A 38 -11.79 -13.24 21.63
N PRO A 39 -12.00 -12.04 22.21
CA PRO A 39 -12.95 -11.08 21.68
C PRO A 39 -12.36 -10.45 20.41
N VAL A 40 -12.33 -11.23 19.32
CA VAL A 40 -12.02 -10.75 17.98
C VAL A 40 -13.24 -9.98 17.50
N SER A 41 -13.34 -8.72 17.92
CA SER A 41 -14.14 -7.74 17.20
C SER A 41 -13.23 -7.12 16.14
N THR A 42 -13.78 -6.84 14.96
CA THR A 42 -13.10 -6.09 13.91
C THR A 42 -13.80 -4.73 13.81
N PRO A 43 -13.52 -3.77 14.72
CA PRO A 43 -14.21 -2.49 14.71
C PRO A 43 -13.90 -1.76 13.42
N TRP A 44 -14.90 -1.06 12.89
CA TRP A 44 -14.77 -0.34 11.63
C TRP A 44 -13.66 0.71 11.67
N ASP A 45 -13.39 1.30 12.84
CA ASP A 45 -12.31 2.27 13.06
C ASP A 45 -10.92 1.69 12.74
N TYR A 46 -10.66 0.43 13.12
CA TYR A 46 -9.40 -0.23 12.80
C TYR A 46 -9.29 -0.61 11.33
N VAL A 47 -10.40 -0.98 10.70
CA VAL A 47 -10.45 -1.27 9.25
C VAL A 47 -10.18 0.00 8.44
N LEU A 48 -10.83 1.11 8.79
CA LEU A 48 -10.61 2.42 8.19
C LEU A 48 -9.19 2.93 8.45
N GLY A 49 -8.67 2.74 9.67
CA GLY A 49 -7.29 3.08 10.01
C GLY A 49 -6.27 2.28 9.19
N ALA A 50 -6.46 0.96 9.08
CA ALA A 50 -5.60 0.11 8.27
C ALA A 50 -5.65 0.48 6.77
N LEU A 51 -6.84 0.78 6.23
CA LEU A 51 -7.00 1.30 4.87
C LEU A 51 -6.27 2.64 4.69
N GLY A 52 -6.43 3.57 5.63
CA GLY A 52 -5.76 4.88 5.59
C GLY A 52 -4.24 4.75 5.60
N VAL A 53 -3.69 3.89 6.47
CA VAL A 53 -2.25 3.59 6.52
C VAL A 53 -1.77 2.93 5.22
N SER A 54 -2.53 1.97 4.66
CA SER A 54 -2.19 1.33 3.38
C SER A 54 -2.12 2.34 2.23
N VAL A 55 -3.09 3.26 2.15
CA VAL A 55 -3.11 4.33 1.14
C VAL A 55 -1.92 5.28 1.34
N LEU A 56 -1.65 5.69 2.58
CA LEU A 56 -0.51 6.56 2.90
C LEU A 56 0.82 5.95 2.50
N ILE A 57 1.06 4.68 2.86
CA ILE A 57 2.30 3.97 2.51
C ILE A 57 2.40 3.80 0.99
N GLY A 58 1.30 3.42 0.33
CA GLY A 58 1.24 3.26 -1.12
C GLY A 58 1.54 4.55 -1.88
N LEU A 59 0.94 5.67 -1.46
CA LEU A 59 1.21 6.99 -2.01
C LEU A 59 2.64 7.43 -1.72
N ALA A 60 3.16 7.24 -0.51
CA ALA A 60 4.54 7.58 -0.17
C ALA A 60 5.54 6.80 -1.04
N ALA A 61 5.32 5.48 -1.21
CA ALA A 61 6.15 4.62 -2.04
C ALA A 61 6.07 4.97 -3.54
N GLY A 62 4.99 5.58 -4.03
CA GLY A 62 4.85 6.01 -5.42
C GLY A 62 5.30 7.44 -5.71
N VAL A 63 4.90 8.37 -4.85
CA VAL A 63 5.13 9.82 -5.02
C VAL A 63 6.58 10.18 -4.75
N VAL A 64 7.23 9.59 -3.75
CA VAL A 64 8.64 9.86 -3.44
C VAL A 64 9.58 9.52 -4.61
N PRO A 65 9.54 8.31 -5.21
CA PRO A 65 10.37 8.03 -6.38
C PRO A 65 9.95 8.84 -7.62
N ALA A 66 8.65 9.08 -7.83
CA ALA A 66 8.19 9.92 -8.95
C ALA A 66 8.72 11.36 -8.83
N MET A 67 8.79 11.93 -7.62
CA MET A 67 9.40 13.24 -7.37
C MET A 67 10.92 13.25 -7.53
N ARG A 68 11.60 12.14 -7.28
CA ARG A 68 13.04 12.00 -7.56
C ARG A 68 13.31 11.93 -9.06
N ALA A 69 12.58 11.09 -9.79
CA ALA A 69 12.67 10.98 -11.24
C ALA A 69 12.31 12.30 -11.95
N ALA A 70 11.35 13.04 -11.39
CA ALA A 70 10.95 14.36 -11.83
C ALA A 70 12.04 15.43 -11.79
N ARG A 71 13.03 15.28 -10.90
CA ARG A 71 14.12 16.23 -10.66
C ARG A 71 15.43 15.83 -11.32
N LEU A 72 15.51 14.65 -11.93
CA LEU A 72 16.66 14.27 -12.74
C LEU A 72 16.70 15.16 -13.99
N ASP A 73 17.84 15.80 -14.19
CA ASP A 73 18.09 16.62 -15.36
C ASP A 73 18.16 15.69 -16.58
N PRO A 74 17.27 15.83 -17.59
CA PRO A 74 17.21 14.91 -18.73
C PRO A 74 18.53 14.83 -19.51
N VAL A 75 19.39 15.85 -19.40
CA VAL A 75 20.72 15.87 -20.03
C VAL A 75 21.71 14.94 -19.32
N GLU A 76 21.59 14.77 -17.99
CA GLU A 76 22.43 13.84 -17.21
C GLU A 76 21.99 12.39 -17.45
N ALA A 77 20.68 12.14 -17.55
CA ALA A 77 20.13 10.81 -17.79
C ALA A 77 20.47 10.22 -19.17
N LEU A 78 20.84 11.07 -20.13
CA LEU A 78 21.31 10.69 -21.47
C LEU A 78 22.84 10.54 -21.55
N ARG A 79 23.58 10.95 -20.51
CA ARG A 79 25.05 10.87 -20.44
C ARG A 79 25.57 9.60 -19.76
N ASP A 80 24.70 8.87 -19.08
CA ASP A 80 25.00 7.59 -18.43
C ASP A 80 24.88 6.38 -19.39
N GLU A 81 24.68 6.61 -20.70
CA GLU A 81 24.95 5.63 -21.78
C GLU A 81 26.38 5.77 -22.31
#